data_AF-A0A9K3PSD1-F1
#
_entry.id   AF-A0A9K3PSD1-F1
#
_cell.length_a   1.000
_cell.length_b   1.000
_cell.length_c   1.000
_cell.angle_alpha   90.00
_cell.angle_beta   90.00
_cell.angle_gamma   90.00
#
_symmetry.space_group_name_H-M   'P 1'
#
loop_
_entity.id
_entity.type
_entity.pdbx_description
1 polymer ?
#
loop_
_entity_poly.entity_id
_entity_poly.type
_entity_poly.pdbx_seq_one_letter_code
_entity_poly.pdbx_strand_id
1 'polypeptide(L)'
;METARDSAVTDDESVVDISEQVNRPADIAVQQQRIPAWHPILDPEWMIYSFLILAVIMIPLGYHMETESDKVVELSAVYDSTDPSQQLCGIGMNYNANVNCTLKFTVPSTMEPPVLIYYELTNFHQNYRAYVSSRDDFQLTGQVGNQDKISAELCEPINKIGNITINPCGLIANTFFNDKFTLLDGAVDDQGLNLTMVEEGIAWTSDLEYRFKMPNGFQKQECPEDGCDASCCTDLGWSCREPAIGKDGLCYAYDYPEDDTTQYLYETYPNIISPLEHVTNEHFVVWMRVATRPKFRKLYGYIEQTIPAGTELEFEINANYVVESFGGSKSIIISTNSMWGGKDRFVGITIYAMGYFCLACGVFFALKHWFKPRKIADRKYLHYKEE
;
A
#
# COMPACT_ATOMS: atom_id res chain seq x y z
N MET A 1 -64.70 66.58 27.10
CA MET A 1 -64.73 67.72 26.17
C MET A 1 -64.31 67.16 24.83
N GLU A 2 -65.30 66.98 23.96
CA GLU A 2 -65.13 66.50 22.59
C GLU A 2 -64.15 67.38 21.83
N THR A 3 -63.32 66.76 20.99
CA THR A 3 -63.12 67.23 19.62
C THR A 3 -62.69 66.04 18.77
N ALA A 4 -63.62 65.58 17.94
CA ALA A 4 -63.35 64.82 16.75
C ALA A 4 -62.50 65.65 15.78
N ARG A 5 -61.58 65.00 15.07
CA ARG A 5 -61.03 65.50 13.82
C ARG A 5 -60.92 64.33 12.85
N ASP A 6 -61.99 64.12 12.12
CA ASP A 6 -61.96 63.39 10.85
C ASP A 6 -61.08 64.17 9.87
N SER A 7 -60.11 63.48 9.29
CA SER A 7 -59.44 63.91 8.06
C SER A 7 -59.25 62.68 7.17
N ALA A 8 -60.20 62.54 6.25
CA ALA A 8 -60.13 61.97 4.92
C ALA A 8 -59.06 60.91 4.66
N VAL A 9 -59.51 59.66 4.51
CA VAL A 9 -58.83 58.63 3.72
C VAL A 9 -58.84 59.11 2.26
N THR A 10 -57.69 59.60 1.79
CA THR A 10 -57.39 59.68 0.36
C THR A 10 -56.92 58.30 -0.07
N ASP A 11 -57.81 57.55 -0.72
CA ASP A 11 -57.46 56.36 -1.49
C ASP A 11 -56.58 56.80 -2.67
N ASP A 12 -55.26 56.78 -2.47
CA ASP A 12 -54.30 56.84 -3.56
C ASP A 12 -53.07 56.00 -3.21
N GLU A 13 -53.11 54.73 -3.61
CA GLU A 13 -51.94 54.04 -4.15
C GLU A 13 -52.43 52.79 -4.89
N SER A 14 -52.22 52.81 -6.21
CA SER A 14 -52.36 51.68 -7.10
C SER A 14 -51.62 50.45 -6.56
N VAL A 15 -52.36 49.43 -6.13
CA VAL A 15 -51.80 48.11 -5.89
C VAL A 15 -51.37 47.56 -7.25
N VAL A 16 -50.08 47.72 -7.58
CA VAL A 16 -49.48 47.17 -8.80
C VAL A 16 -49.59 45.66 -8.73
N ASP A 17 -50.26 45.06 -9.72
CA ASP A 17 -50.39 43.60 -9.80
C ASP A 17 -49.00 42.98 -10.02
N ILE A 18 -48.59 42.18 -9.05
CA ILE A 18 -47.23 41.67 -8.92
C ILE A 18 -46.87 40.74 -10.10
N SER A 19 -47.87 40.18 -10.79
CA SER A 19 -47.67 39.34 -11.98
C SER A 19 -47.27 40.09 -13.26
N GLU A 20 -47.40 41.42 -13.32
CA GLU A 20 -47.03 42.21 -14.52
C GLU A 20 -45.54 42.64 -14.55
N GLN A 21 -44.76 42.36 -13.50
CA GLN A 21 -43.35 42.76 -13.43
C GLN A 21 -42.42 41.81 -14.18
N VAL A 22 -42.09 42.16 -15.43
CA VAL A 22 -41.26 41.36 -16.36
C VAL A 22 -39.84 41.05 -15.86
N ASN A 23 -39.24 41.92 -15.05
CA ASN A 23 -37.86 41.79 -14.57
C ASN A 23 -37.75 41.38 -13.08
N ARG A 24 -38.82 40.89 -12.46
CA ARG A 24 -38.77 40.45 -11.07
C ARG A 24 -38.02 39.11 -10.97
N PRO A 25 -37.05 38.96 -10.05
CA PRO A 25 -36.44 37.66 -9.77
C PRO A 25 -37.52 36.63 -9.40
N ALA A 26 -37.35 35.38 -9.82
CA ALA A 26 -38.33 34.35 -9.54
C ALA A 26 -38.41 34.10 -8.02
N ASP A 27 -39.63 33.93 -7.52
CA ASP A 27 -39.88 33.65 -6.11
C ASP A 27 -39.69 32.16 -5.82
N ILE A 28 -38.44 31.71 -5.94
CA ILE A 28 -38.03 30.31 -5.74
C ILE A 28 -37.11 30.26 -4.52
N ALA A 29 -37.27 29.24 -3.66
CA ALA A 29 -36.52 29.09 -2.41
C ALA A 29 -34.99 29.22 -2.56
N VAL A 30 -34.43 28.76 -3.68
CA VAL A 30 -32.99 28.88 -3.99
C VAL A 30 -32.60 30.33 -4.29
N GLN A 31 -33.34 31.03 -5.15
CA GLN A 31 -33.06 32.42 -5.53
C GLN A 31 -33.32 33.39 -4.37
N GLN A 32 -34.27 33.07 -3.51
CA GLN A 32 -34.64 33.88 -2.34
C GLN A 32 -33.87 33.50 -1.06
N GLN A 33 -32.94 32.53 -1.14
CA GLN A 33 -32.14 32.04 -0.01
C GLN A 33 -32.99 31.52 1.18
N ARG A 34 -34.14 30.90 0.89
CA ARG A 34 -35.07 30.30 1.88
C ARG A 34 -35.07 28.78 1.83
N ILE A 35 -33.94 28.19 1.43
CA ILE A 35 -33.76 26.75 1.38
C ILE A 35 -33.86 26.21 2.82
N PRO A 36 -34.56 25.09 3.07
CA PRO A 36 -34.55 24.48 4.40
C PRO A 36 -33.11 24.14 4.78
N ALA A 37 -32.63 24.77 5.84
CA ALA A 37 -31.26 24.61 6.33
C ALA A 37 -31.27 24.39 7.84
N TRP A 38 -30.41 23.48 8.28
CA TRP A 38 -30.14 23.26 9.70
C TRP A 38 -28.97 24.13 10.13
N HIS A 39 -29.19 24.95 11.15
CA HIS A 39 -28.19 25.86 11.70
C HIS A 39 -27.85 25.39 13.13
N PRO A 40 -26.94 24.42 13.30
CA PRO A 40 -26.56 23.95 14.62
C PRO A 40 -25.89 25.09 15.39
N ILE A 41 -26.56 25.57 16.43
CA ILE A 41 -25.96 26.49 17.39
C ILE A 41 -25.28 25.61 18.45
N LEU A 42 -23.98 25.80 18.63
CA LEU A 42 -23.19 25.03 19.59
C LEU A 42 -23.51 25.51 21.02
N ASP A 43 -24.51 24.88 21.64
CA ASP A 43 -24.81 25.13 23.04
C ASP A 43 -23.75 24.47 23.95
N PRO A 44 -23.43 25.09 25.10
CA PRO A 44 -22.44 24.55 26.03
C PRO A 44 -22.74 23.11 26.50
N GLU A 45 -24.02 22.78 26.73
CA GLU A 45 -24.44 21.44 27.16
C GLU A 45 -24.14 20.39 26.08
N TRP A 46 -24.58 20.64 24.84
CA TRP A 46 -24.28 19.78 23.69
C TRP A 46 -22.78 19.62 23.46
N MET A 47 -22.01 20.70 23.60
CA MET A 47 -20.56 20.65 23.48
C MET A 47 -19.93 19.75 24.56
N ILE A 48 -20.34 19.89 25.83
CA ILE A 48 -19.85 19.07 26.94
C ILE A 48 -20.17 17.59 26.69
N TYR A 49 -21.43 17.27 26.34
CA TYR A 49 -21.83 15.89 26.05
C TYR A 49 -21.03 15.31 24.89
N SER A 50 -20.84 16.06 23.80
CA SER A 50 -20.09 15.58 22.64
C SER A 50 -18.63 15.24 22.98
N PHE A 51 -17.94 16.11 23.74
CA PHE A 51 -16.56 15.84 24.17
C PHE A 51 -16.45 14.66 25.13
N LEU A 52 -17.38 14.52 26.09
CA LEU A 52 -17.36 13.40 27.03
C LEU A 52 -17.67 12.07 26.33
N ILE A 53 -18.63 12.05 25.40
CA ILE A 53 -18.96 10.85 24.60
C ILE A 53 -17.76 10.44 23.74
N LEU A 54 -17.12 11.40 23.06
CA LEU A 54 -15.91 11.13 22.28
C LEU A 54 -14.78 10.57 23.16
N ALA A 55 -14.55 11.13 24.35
CA ALA A 55 -13.56 10.61 25.29
C ALA A 55 -13.86 9.16 25.72
N VAL A 56 -15.11 8.86 26.05
CA VAL A 56 -15.55 7.52 26.45
C VAL A 56 -15.37 6.49 25.34
N ILE A 57 -15.44 6.89 24.07
CA ILE A 57 -15.22 5.98 22.93
C ILE A 57 -13.72 5.86 22.61
N MET A 58 -13.01 6.98 22.50
CA MET A 58 -11.63 7.00 22.02
C MET A 58 -10.63 6.41 23.01
N ILE A 59 -10.80 6.64 24.32
CA ILE A 59 -9.86 6.11 25.34
C ILE A 59 -9.81 4.57 25.31
N PRO A 60 -10.92 3.83 25.48
CA PRO A 60 -10.87 2.36 25.45
C PRO A 60 -10.48 1.81 24.09
N LEU A 61 -10.90 2.45 22.98
CA LEU A 61 -10.50 2.05 21.64
C LEU A 61 -8.98 2.17 21.45
N GLY A 62 -8.38 3.30 21.86
CA GLY A 62 -6.95 3.52 21.73
C GLY A 62 -6.13 2.54 22.56
N TYR A 63 -6.54 2.25 23.81
CA TYR A 63 -5.91 1.22 24.63
C TYR A 63 -6.06 -0.18 24.01
N HIS A 64 -7.24 -0.52 23.50
CA HIS A 64 -7.44 -1.82 22.85
C HIS A 64 -6.52 -1.98 21.63
N MET A 65 -6.44 -0.98 20.76
CA MET A 65 -5.53 -1.01 19.60
C MET A 65 -4.06 -1.13 20.00
N GLU A 66 -3.61 -0.41 21.04
CA GLU A 66 -2.24 -0.54 21.56
C GLU A 66 -1.96 -1.96 22.06
N THR A 67 -2.90 -2.54 22.83
CA THR A 67 -2.74 -3.92 23.35
C THR A 67 -2.71 -4.97 22.26
N GLU A 68 -3.49 -4.81 21.18
CA GLU A 68 -3.45 -5.73 20.03
C GLU A 68 -2.14 -5.56 19.24
N SER A 69 -1.64 -4.34 19.10
CA SER A 69 -0.34 -4.10 18.49
C SER A 69 0.82 -4.71 19.29
N ASP A 70 0.70 -4.81 20.61
CA ASP A 70 1.75 -5.35 21.47
C ASP A 70 1.86 -6.88 21.46
N LYS A 71 0.78 -7.56 21.07
CA LYS A 71 0.80 -9.01 20.83
C LYS A 71 1.56 -9.39 19.55
N VAL A 72 1.77 -8.43 18.64
CA VAL A 72 2.48 -8.69 17.39
C VAL A 72 3.96 -8.98 17.67
N VAL A 73 4.35 -10.21 17.35
CA VAL A 73 5.73 -10.68 17.35
C VAL A 73 6.37 -10.29 16.03
N GLU A 74 7.50 -9.58 16.11
CA GLU A 74 8.29 -9.18 14.95
C GLU A 74 9.76 -9.49 15.21
N LEU A 75 10.36 -10.26 14.31
CA LEU A 75 11.77 -10.61 14.28
C LEU A 75 12.39 -9.93 13.06
N SER A 76 13.57 -9.35 13.21
CA SER A 76 14.26 -8.65 12.13
C SER A 76 15.76 -8.86 12.24
N ALA A 77 16.41 -9.16 11.12
CA ALA A 77 17.86 -9.18 11.04
C ALA A 77 18.33 -8.47 9.77
N VAL A 78 19.27 -7.56 9.96
CA VAL A 78 20.04 -6.92 8.89
C VAL A 78 21.10 -7.92 8.42
N TYR A 79 21.16 -8.19 7.11
CA TYR A 79 22.00 -9.27 6.57
C TYR A 79 23.01 -8.84 5.52
N ASP A 80 23.24 -7.55 5.34
CA ASP A 80 24.18 -6.99 4.37
C ASP A 80 25.54 -6.59 4.93
N SER A 81 25.80 -6.89 6.20
CA SER A 81 27.10 -6.61 6.81
C SER A 81 28.21 -7.38 6.09
N THR A 82 29.30 -6.68 5.81
CA THR A 82 30.54 -7.23 5.23
C THR A 82 31.59 -7.56 6.30
N ASP A 83 31.25 -7.41 7.59
CA ASP A 83 32.16 -7.67 8.70
C ASP A 83 32.45 -9.18 8.84
N PRO A 84 33.71 -9.63 8.74
CA PRO A 84 34.07 -11.04 8.88
C PRO A 84 33.69 -11.66 10.24
N SER A 85 33.50 -10.84 11.27
CA SER A 85 33.11 -11.29 12.62
C SER A 85 31.61 -11.51 12.79
N GLN A 86 30.80 -10.96 11.89
CA GLN A 86 29.36 -11.14 11.83
C GLN A 86 29.03 -11.77 10.48
N GLN A 87 29.10 -13.10 10.39
CA GLN A 87 28.87 -13.84 9.15
C GLN A 87 27.46 -13.50 8.60
N LEU A 88 27.42 -12.51 7.72
CA LEU A 88 26.23 -11.90 7.12
C LEU A 88 26.54 -11.67 5.64
N CYS A 89 25.49 -11.70 4.83
CA CYS A 89 25.48 -11.84 3.38
C CYS A 89 25.82 -10.54 2.64
N GLY A 90 26.73 -9.74 3.19
CA GLY A 90 27.21 -8.50 2.57
C GLY A 90 27.96 -8.80 1.28
N ILE A 91 27.43 -8.31 0.16
CA ILE A 91 28.06 -8.45 -1.17
C ILE A 91 28.84 -7.20 -1.60
N GLY A 92 28.80 -6.14 -0.79
CA GLY A 92 29.36 -4.83 -1.13
C GLY A 92 28.85 -4.32 -2.49
N MET A 93 29.76 -3.86 -3.35
CA MET A 93 29.49 -3.41 -4.72
C MET A 93 29.53 -4.53 -5.79
N ASN A 94 29.48 -5.81 -5.38
CA ASN A 94 29.54 -6.93 -6.33
C ASN A 94 28.15 -7.23 -6.91
N TYR A 95 27.88 -6.73 -8.12
CA TYR A 95 26.66 -7.07 -8.85
C TYR A 95 26.72 -8.54 -9.30
N ASN A 96 25.60 -9.27 -9.19
CA ASN A 96 25.48 -10.70 -9.53
C ASN A 96 26.38 -11.61 -8.68
N ALA A 97 26.59 -11.26 -7.41
CA ALA A 97 27.47 -11.99 -6.50
C ALA A 97 27.04 -13.44 -6.25
N ASN A 98 25.72 -13.73 -6.27
CA ASN A 98 25.12 -15.04 -6.01
C ASN A 98 25.69 -15.72 -4.75
N VAL A 99 25.81 -14.96 -3.66
CA VAL A 99 26.40 -15.44 -2.41
C VAL A 99 25.30 -16.04 -1.54
N ASN A 100 25.43 -17.34 -1.21
CA ASN A 100 24.54 -17.99 -0.26
C ASN A 100 25.03 -17.77 1.17
N CYS A 101 24.09 -17.53 2.07
CA CYS A 101 24.31 -17.41 3.49
C CYS A 101 23.07 -17.91 4.23
N THR A 102 23.20 -18.09 5.55
CA THR A 102 22.12 -18.64 6.35
C THR A 102 21.88 -17.80 7.59
N LEU A 103 20.63 -17.42 7.84
CA LEU A 103 20.21 -16.70 9.03
C LEU A 103 19.36 -17.58 9.93
N LYS A 104 19.62 -17.50 11.23
CA LYS A 104 18.88 -18.23 12.26
C LYS A 104 18.10 -17.27 13.12
N PHE A 105 16.82 -17.56 13.31
CA PHE A 105 15.91 -16.82 14.18
C PHE A 105 15.37 -17.75 15.26
N THR A 106 15.45 -17.32 16.51
CA THR A 106 14.78 -18.00 17.62
C THR A 106 13.47 -17.28 17.92
N VAL A 107 12.35 -18.00 17.82
CA VAL A 107 11.02 -17.44 18.04
C VAL A 107 10.80 -17.21 19.54
N PRO A 108 10.57 -15.97 20.03
CA PRO A 108 10.49 -15.69 21.46
C PRO A 108 9.15 -16.09 22.07
N SER A 109 8.08 -16.06 21.29
CA SER A 109 6.72 -16.37 21.69
C SER A 109 5.95 -16.93 20.49
N THR A 110 4.96 -17.78 20.76
CA THR A 110 4.17 -18.45 19.71
C THR A 110 3.60 -17.43 18.72
N MET A 111 3.81 -17.69 17.43
CA MET A 111 3.34 -16.85 16.32
C MET A 111 2.13 -17.51 15.67
N GLU A 112 0.99 -16.83 15.73
CA GLU A 112 -0.26 -17.28 15.10
C GLU A 112 -0.27 -16.96 13.59
N PRO A 113 -0.89 -17.82 12.76
CA PRO A 113 -0.93 -17.63 11.32
C PRO A 113 -1.89 -16.50 10.89
N PRO A 114 -1.64 -15.87 9.72
CA PRO A 114 -0.48 -16.07 8.86
C PRO A 114 0.76 -15.35 9.40
N VAL A 115 1.90 -16.04 9.42
CA VAL A 115 3.20 -15.44 9.73
C VAL A 115 3.81 -14.92 8.44
N LEU A 116 4.05 -13.62 8.36
CA LEU A 116 4.43 -12.94 7.14
C LEU A 116 5.95 -12.69 7.11
N ILE A 117 6.56 -13.00 5.97
CA ILE A 117 7.97 -12.76 5.69
C ILE A 117 8.08 -11.56 4.76
N TYR A 118 8.81 -10.55 5.20
CA TYR A 118 9.10 -9.35 4.43
C TYR A 118 10.60 -9.21 4.21
N TYR A 119 10.98 -8.57 3.12
CA TYR A 119 12.26 -7.87 3.06
C TYR A 119 12.04 -6.38 3.32
N GLU A 120 13.01 -5.75 3.98
CA GLU A 120 13.05 -4.32 4.23
C GLU A 120 14.29 -3.72 3.57
N LEU A 121 14.08 -2.64 2.83
CA LEU A 121 15.15 -1.81 2.28
C LEU A 121 15.14 -0.45 2.97
N THR A 122 16.32 0.06 3.28
CA THR A 122 16.52 1.41 3.80
C THR A 122 17.25 2.28 2.79
N ASN A 123 17.02 3.60 2.87
CA ASN A 123 17.62 4.61 2.00
C ASN A 123 17.37 4.42 0.48
N PHE A 124 16.30 3.71 0.10
CA PHE A 124 15.93 3.50 -1.31
C PHE A 124 14.67 4.29 -1.67
N HIS A 125 14.83 5.33 -2.49
CA HIS A 125 13.78 6.33 -2.74
C HIS A 125 12.87 6.00 -3.93
N GLN A 126 11.95 5.03 -3.75
CA GLN A 126 10.95 4.74 -4.80
C GLN A 126 10.00 5.93 -5.05
N ASN A 127 9.77 6.79 -4.06
CA ASN A 127 8.86 7.93 -4.15
C ASN A 127 9.40 9.12 -4.97
N TYR A 128 10.59 9.02 -5.56
CA TYR A 128 11.13 10.05 -6.43
C TYR A 128 10.31 10.16 -7.73
N ARG A 129 9.87 11.37 -8.09
CA ARG A 129 8.93 11.59 -9.21
C ARG A 129 9.34 10.87 -10.50
N ALA A 130 10.60 11.03 -10.93
CA ALA A 130 11.07 10.44 -12.18
C ALA A 130 11.17 8.90 -12.08
N TYR A 131 11.43 8.36 -10.89
CA TYR A 131 11.41 6.92 -10.65
C TYR A 131 10.00 6.37 -10.78
N VAL A 132 9.01 7.01 -10.14
CA VAL A 132 7.59 6.59 -10.18
C VAL A 132 7.01 6.63 -11.60
N SER A 133 7.37 7.64 -12.39
CA SER A 133 6.90 7.75 -13.78
C SER A 133 7.66 6.85 -14.75
N SER A 134 8.81 6.27 -14.34
CA SER A 134 9.67 5.50 -15.23
C SER A 134 9.21 4.05 -15.39
N ARG A 135 8.14 3.88 -16.16
CA ARG A 135 7.56 2.60 -16.58
C ARG A 135 6.60 2.78 -17.76
N ASP A 136 6.33 1.69 -18.47
CA ASP A 136 5.29 1.63 -19.51
C ASP A 136 4.15 0.69 -19.10
N ASP A 137 2.98 1.24 -18.80
CA ASP A 137 1.81 0.46 -18.37
C ASP A 137 1.24 -0.42 -19.52
N PHE A 138 1.52 -0.11 -20.79
CA PHE A 138 1.10 -0.95 -21.93
C PHE A 138 1.90 -2.25 -22.01
N GLN A 139 3.20 -2.19 -21.76
CA GLN A 139 4.05 -3.38 -21.65
C GLN A 139 3.60 -4.29 -20.50
N LEU A 140 3.31 -3.69 -19.32
CA LEU A 140 2.84 -4.45 -18.17
C LEU A 140 1.50 -5.17 -18.43
N THR A 141 0.65 -4.59 -19.28
CA THR A 141 -0.63 -5.19 -19.68
C THR A 141 -0.53 -6.14 -20.89
N GLY A 142 0.70 -6.44 -21.35
CA GLY A 142 0.99 -7.43 -22.38
C GLY A 142 1.15 -6.87 -23.80
N GLN A 143 1.08 -5.56 -24.03
CA GLN A 143 1.23 -5.01 -25.38
C GLN A 143 2.71 -4.86 -25.74
N VAL A 144 3.18 -5.60 -26.75
CA VAL A 144 4.58 -5.61 -27.21
C VAL A 144 4.69 -5.15 -28.67
N GLY A 145 5.81 -4.54 -29.05
CA GLY A 145 6.19 -4.26 -30.44
C GLY A 145 5.91 -2.85 -30.97
N ASN A 146 4.95 -2.12 -30.39
CA ASN A 146 4.63 -0.74 -30.82
C ASN A 146 4.45 0.18 -29.62
N GLN A 147 5.56 0.61 -29.01
CA GLN A 147 5.49 1.66 -27.99
C GLN A 147 5.19 3.01 -28.64
N ASP A 148 4.19 3.69 -28.11
CA ASP A 148 3.96 5.10 -28.42
C ASP A 148 5.17 5.94 -28.00
N LYS A 149 5.41 7.06 -28.71
CA LYS A 149 6.51 7.99 -28.38
C LYS A 149 6.48 8.46 -26.92
N ILE A 150 5.28 8.63 -26.37
CA ILE A 150 5.06 9.06 -24.99
C ILE A 150 5.47 7.94 -24.01
N SER A 151 5.05 6.69 -24.26
CA SER A 151 5.45 5.54 -23.45
C SER A 151 6.96 5.32 -23.47
N ALA A 152 7.59 5.52 -24.64
CA ALA A 152 9.02 5.41 -24.78
C ALA A 152 9.79 6.47 -23.96
N GLU A 153 9.27 7.71 -23.90
CA GLU A 153 9.82 8.81 -23.09
C GLU A 153 9.62 8.57 -21.59
N LEU A 154 8.46 8.02 -21.19
CA LEU A 154 8.22 7.64 -19.80
C LEU A 154 9.26 6.64 -19.31
N CYS A 155 9.68 5.70 -20.13
CA CYS A 155 10.68 4.69 -19.76
C CYS A 155 12.14 5.17 -19.69
N GLU A 156 12.42 6.46 -19.88
CA GLU A 156 13.77 6.97 -19.70
C GLU A 156 14.25 6.80 -18.23
N PRO A 157 15.54 6.50 -18.01
CA PRO A 157 16.60 6.30 -19.00
C PRO A 157 16.73 4.86 -19.52
N ILE A 158 15.94 3.90 -19.02
CA ILE A 158 16.11 2.47 -19.30
C ILE A 158 14.99 1.98 -20.23
N ASN A 159 15.12 2.29 -21.51
CA ASN A 159 14.21 1.80 -22.55
C ASN A 159 14.87 0.74 -23.44
N LYS A 160 16.09 1.02 -23.93
CA LYS A 160 16.83 0.14 -24.85
C LYS A 160 18.28 -0.04 -24.40
N ILE A 161 18.83 -1.23 -24.63
CA ILE A 161 20.26 -1.53 -24.51
C ILE A 161 20.80 -1.75 -25.92
N GLY A 162 21.48 -0.74 -26.47
CA GLY A 162 21.89 -0.76 -27.87
C GLY A 162 20.67 -0.80 -28.80
N ASN A 163 20.53 -1.89 -29.56
CA ASN A 163 19.39 -2.11 -30.45
C ASN A 163 18.30 -3.01 -29.84
N ILE A 164 18.51 -3.53 -28.63
CA ILE A 164 17.57 -4.44 -27.96
C ILE A 164 16.61 -3.60 -27.10
N THR A 165 15.31 -3.79 -27.27
CA THR A 165 14.27 -3.15 -26.45
C THR A 165 14.09 -3.91 -25.15
N ILE A 166 13.92 -3.21 -24.03
CA ILE A 166 13.69 -3.87 -22.73
C ILE A 166 12.19 -3.98 -22.49
N ASN A 167 11.74 -5.16 -22.04
CA ASN A 167 10.36 -5.38 -21.63
C ASN A 167 10.28 -6.12 -20.28
N PRO A 168 9.75 -5.49 -19.21
CA PRO A 168 9.27 -4.11 -19.14
C PRO A 168 10.39 -3.08 -18.99
N CYS A 169 10.24 -1.94 -19.65
CA CYS A 169 11.15 -0.82 -19.57
C CYS A 169 10.94 0.05 -18.32
N GLY A 170 11.91 0.92 -18.05
CA GLY A 170 11.87 1.90 -16.98
C GLY A 170 12.64 1.50 -15.72
N LEU A 171 12.87 2.47 -14.84
CA LEU A 171 13.68 2.31 -13.64
C LEU A 171 13.08 1.32 -12.64
N ILE A 172 11.74 1.27 -12.52
CA ILE A 172 11.09 0.46 -11.48
C ILE A 172 11.39 -1.02 -11.74
N ALA A 173 11.12 -1.52 -12.95
CA ALA A 173 11.37 -2.91 -13.29
C ALA A 173 12.86 -3.27 -13.25
N ASN A 174 13.73 -2.39 -13.74
CA ASN A 174 15.17 -2.64 -13.84
C ASN A 174 15.95 -2.40 -12.53
N THR A 175 15.25 -2.05 -11.45
CA THR A 175 15.78 -2.04 -10.08
C THR A 175 15.09 -3.07 -9.20
N PHE A 176 14.48 -4.09 -9.80
CA PHE A 176 13.80 -5.16 -9.07
C PHE A 176 14.71 -5.81 -8.03
N PHE A 177 14.16 -6.00 -6.83
CA PHE A 177 14.85 -6.68 -5.75
C PHE A 177 15.06 -8.15 -6.10
N ASN A 178 16.33 -8.57 -6.17
CA ASN A 178 16.72 -9.86 -6.72
C ASN A 178 17.47 -10.80 -5.75
N ASP A 179 17.36 -10.57 -4.43
CA ASP A 179 17.75 -11.59 -3.46
C ASP A 179 16.65 -12.66 -3.34
N LYS A 180 17.05 -13.91 -3.13
CA LYS A 180 16.14 -15.03 -2.93
C LYS A 180 16.21 -15.52 -1.49
N PHE A 181 15.05 -15.71 -0.85
CA PHE A 181 14.95 -16.28 0.49
C PHE A 181 14.31 -17.67 0.40
N THR A 182 14.91 -18.66 1.06
CA THR A 182 14.39 -20.03 1.13
C THR A 182 14.33 -20.43 2.60
N LEU A 183 13.17 -20.88 3.08
CA LEU A 183 13.07 -21.50 4.40
C LEU A 183 13.68 -22.91 4.32
N LEU A 184 14.67 -23.19 5.17
CA LEU A 184 15.30 -24.51 5.22
C LEU A 184 14.49 -25.49 6.07
N ASP A 185 14.49 -26.76 5.66
CA ASP A 185 13.84 -27.85 6.38
C ASP A 185 14.46 -28.03 7.77
N GLY A 186 13.61 -28.21 8.78
CA GLY A 186 14.02 -28.47 10.16
C GLY A 186 13.17 -27.77 11.21
N ALA A 187 12.50 -26.69 10.84
CA ALA A 187 11.50 -26.05 11.68
C ALA A 187 10.17 -26.79 11.60
N VAL A 188 9.57 -27.07 12.75
CA VAL A 188 8.30 -27.78 12.86
C VAL A 188 7.21 -26.92 13.51
N ASP A 189 5.96 -27.17 13.15
CA ASP A 189 4.80 -26.58 13.79
C ASP A 189 4.49 -27.22 15.16
N ASP A 190 3.37 -26.83 15.76
CA ASP A 190 2.86 -27.40 17.02
C ASP A 190 2.47 -28.88 16.93
N GLN A 191 2.30 -29.41 15.71
CA GLN A 191 1.95 -30.80 15.43
C GLN A 191 3.14 -31.66 14.99
N GLY A 192 4.32 -31.07 14.82
CA GLY A 192 5.52 -31.75 14.35
C GLY A 192 5.64 -31.88 12.83
N LEU A 193 4.83 -31.13 12.06
CA LEU A 193 4.91 -31.04 10.61
C LEU A 193 5.96 -30.00 10.21
N ASN A 194 6.68 -30.24 9.11
CA ASN A 194 7.63 -29.28 8.57
C ASN A 194 6.93 -27.99 8.14
N LEU A 195 7.47 -26.86 8.56
CA LEU A 195 7.01 -25.54 8.11
C LEU A 195 7.40 -25.31 6.66
N THR A 196 6.47 -24.81 5.86
CA THR A 196 6.70 -24.46 4.46
C THR A 196 6.36 -23.00 4.22
N MET A 197 7.24 -22.27 3.55
CA MET A 197 6.97 -20.90 3.13
C MET A 197 6.20 -20.90 1.80
N VAL A 198 5.07 -20.22 1.78
CA VAL A 198 4.25 -20.00 0.60
C VAL A 198 4.61 -18.64 0.00
N GLU A 199 4.91 -18.61 -1.30
CA GLU A 199 5.28 -17.41 -2.07
C GLU A 199 4.19 -16.96 -3.07
N GLU A 200 3.06 -17.66 -3.10
CA GLU A 200 1.89 -17.33 -3.93
C GLU A 200 0.80 -16.65 -3.12
N GLY A 201 -0.06 -15.85 -3.75
CA GLY A 201 -1.11 -15.10 -3.04
C GLY A 201 -0.60 -13.91 -2.22
N ILE A 202 0.62 -13.43 -2.51
CA ILE A 202 1.23 -12.24 -1.90
C ILE A 202 0.85 -10.94 -2.62
N ALA A 203 0.51 -11.01 -3.91
CA ALA A 203 0.04 -9.90 -4.71
C ALA A 203 -1.48 -9.75 -4.62
N TRP A 204 -1.98 -8.54 -4.88
CA TRP A 204 -3.42 -8.33 -4.91
C TRP A 204 -4.00 -8.92 -6.20
N THR A 205 -5.11 -9.65 -6.06
CA THR A 205 -5.82 -10.26 -7.19
C THR A 205 -6.18 -9.24 -8.27
N SER A 206 -6.55 -8.01 -7.90
CA SER A 206 -6.85 -6.93 -8.84
C SER A 206 -5.66 -6.53 -9.72
N ASP A 207 -4.43 -6.61 -9.20
CA ASP A 207 -3.25 -6.29 -10.00
C ASP A 207 -2.98 -7.38 -11.03
N LEU A 208 -3.07 -8.65 -10.62
CA LEU A 208 -2.90 -9.81 -11.50
C LEU A 208 -3.99 -9.88 -12.58
N GLU A 209 -5.22 -9.49 -12.26
CA GLU A 209 -6.33 -9.57 -13.22
C GLU A 209 -6.32 -8.43 -14.25
N TYR A 210 -5.99 -7.20 -13.82
CA TYR A 210 -6.20 -6.00 -14.64
C TYR A 210 -4.91 -5.30 -15.08
N ARG A 211 -3.78 -5.46 -14.38
CA ARG A 211 -2.58 -4.63 -14.59
C ARG A 211 -1.37 -5.37 -15.13
N PHE A 212 -1.20 -6.64 -14.78
CA PHE A 212 -0.05 -7.45 -15.17
C PHE A 212 -0.49 -8.65 -15.99
N LYS A 213 -0.02 -8.74 -17.25
CA LYS A 213 -0.38 -9.82 -18.17
C LYS A 213 0.82 -10.26 -18.99
N MET A 214 0.79 -11.52 -19.40
CA MET A 214 1.76 -12.04 -20.37
C MET A 214 1.69 -11.26 -21.70
N PRO A 215 2.82 -11.14 -22.41
CA PRO A 215 2.86 -10.54 -23.74
C PRO A 215 1.84 -11.11 -24.71
N ASN A 216 1.22 -10.25 -25.52
CA ASN A 216 0.34 -10.63 -26.60
C ASN A 216 1.12 -11.43 -27.64
N GLY A 217 0.73 -12.69 -27.85
CA GLY A 217 1.46 -13.60 -28.72
C GLY A 217 2.41 -14.55 -27.99
N PHE A 218 2.53 -14.44 -26.66
CA PHE A 218 3.17 -15.47 -25.84
C PHE A 218 2.44 -16.81 -26.02
N GLN A 219 3.21 -17.86 -26.30
CA GLN A 219 2.70 -19.22 -26.46
C GLN A 219 3.37 -20.14 -25.44
N LYS A 220 2.61 -21.09 -24.89
CA LYS A 220 3.15 -22.18 -24.07
C LYS A 220 2.43 -23.48 -24.36
N GLN A 221 3.17 -24.58 -24.31
CA GLN A 221 2.66 -25.94 -24.50
C GLN A 221 3.36 -26.90 -23.53
N GLU A 222 2.58 -27.78 -22.90
CA GLU A 222 3.11 -28.81 -22.00
C GLU A 222 3.94 -29.83 -22.78
N CYS A 223 5.12 -30.17 -22.24
CA CYS A 223 6.02 -31.15 -22.80
C CYS A 223 5.50 -32.58 -22.56
N PRO A 224 5.74 -33.54 -23.49
CA PRO A 224 5.53 -34.96 -23.23
C PRO A 224 6.33 -35.45 -22.01
N GLU A 225 5.86 -36.50 -21.34
CA GLU A 225 6.32 -36.99 -20.01
C GLU A 225 7.85 -37.28 -19.86
N ASP A 226 8.64 -37.28 -20.94
CA ASP A 226 10.06 -37.64 -20.95
C ASP A 226 11.02 -36.46 -20.64
N GLY A 227 10.72 -35.73 -19.56
CA GLY A 227 11.65 -34.76 -18.96
C GLY A 227 11.76 -33.40 -19.67
N CYS A 228 12.38 -32.46 -18.97
CA CYS A 228 12.47 -31.05 -19.37
C CYS A 228 13.75 -30.78 -20.15
N ASP A 229 13.85 -31.39 -21.34
CA ASP A 229 15.03 -31.32 -22.21
C ASP A 229 14.71 -30.64 -23.56
N ALA A 230 15.75 -30.33 -24.34
CA ALA A 230 15.64 -29.64 -25.62
C ALA A 230 14.73 -30.34 -26.64
N SER A 231 14.45 -31.64 -26.46
CA SER A 231 13.47 -32.40 -27.23
C SER A 231 12.07 -31.79 -27.15
N CYS A 232 11.70 -31.13 -26.05
CA CYS A 232 10.40 -30.48 -25.93
C CYS A 232 10.22 -29.31 -26.91
N CYS A 233 11.32 -28.68 -27.34
CA CYS A 233 11.30 -27.60 -28.31
C CYS A 233 11.27 -28.08 -29.78
N THR A 234 11.22 -29.39 -30.04
CA THR A 234 11.21 -29.94 -31.40
C THR A 234 9.79 -30.05 -31.95
N ASP A 235 9.65 -29.90 -33.28
CA ASP A 235 8.37 -30.02 -34.00
C ASP A 235 7.25 -29.06 -33.57
N LEU A 236 7.61 -27.98 -32.87
CA LEU A 236 6.70 -26.87 -32.60
C LEU A 236 6.64 -25.96 -33.83
N GLY A 237 5.45 -25.53 -34.23
CA GLY A 237 5.24 -24.62 -35.36
C GLY A 237 5.73 -23.18 -35.13
N TRP A 238 6.57 -22.97 -34.12
CA TRP A 238 7.06 -21.69 -33.59
C TRP A 238 8.42 -21.90 -32.89
N SER A 239 9.14 -20.81 -32.61
CA SER A 239 10.48 -20.83 -32.02
C SER A 239 10.45 -21.19 -30.54
N CYS A 240 11.21 -22.19 -30.11
CA CYS A 240 11.37 -22.53 -28.69
C CYS A 240 12.86 -22.55 -28.37
N ARG A 241 13.28 -21.77 -27.37
CA ARG A 241 14.70 -21.67 -26.96
C ARG A 241 15.08 -22.82 -26.03
N GLU A 242 14.44 -22.86 -24.87
CA GLU A 242 14.61 -23.90 -23.86
C GLU A 242 13.29 -24.08 -23.08
N PRO A 243 12.95 -25.29 -22.64
CA PRO A 243 11.75 -25.50 -21.85
C PRO A 243 11.95 -25.03 -20.40
N ALA A 244 10.86 -24.68 -19.73
CA ALA A 244 10.87 -24.25 -18.34
C ALA A 244 9.89 -25.08 -17.50
N ILE A 245 10.24 -25.27 -16.23
CA ILE A 245 9.39 -25.95 -15.25
C ILE A 245 8.42 -24.94 -14.65
N GLY A 246 7.13 -25.27 -14.72
CA GLY A 246 6.06 -24.53 -14.06
C GLY A 246 6.01 -24.83 -12.57
N LYS A 247 5.25 -24.02 -11.83
CA LYS A 247 5.06 -24.21 -10.38
C LYS A 247 4.27 -25.47 -10.02
N ASP A 248 3.52 -26.00 -10.98
CA ASP A 248 2.86 -27.31 -10.95
C ASP A 248 3.85 -28.49 -11.07
N GLY A 249 5.14 -28.22 -11.30
CA GLY A 249 6.17 -29.22 -11.53
C GLY A 249 6.15 -29.80 -12.96
N LEU A 250 5.26 -29.30 -13.82
CA LEU A 250 5.18 -29.73 -15.22
C LEU A 250 6.13 -28.92 -16.09
N CYS A 251 6.59 -29.52 -17.16
CA CYS A 251 7.52 -28.89 -18.09
C CYS A 251 6.76 -28.26 -19.26
N TYR A 252 7.15 -27.05 -19.66
CA TYR A 252 6.51 -26.32 -20.75
C TYR A 252 7.55 -25.79 -21.75
N ALA A 253 7.30 -26.01 -23.03
CA ALA A 253 7.89 -25.22 -24.10
C ALA A 253 7.18 -23.87 -24.17
N TYR A 254 7.93 -22.80 -24.45
CA TYR A 254 7.36 -21.46 -24.56
C TYR A 254 8.05 -20.62 -25.65
N ASP A 255 7.34 -19.60 -26.12
CA ASP A 255 7.81 -18.63 -27.12
C ASP A 255 7.33 -17.23 -26.74
N TYR A 256 8.23 -16.27 -26.91
CA TYR A 256 7.95 -14.86 -26.71
C TYR A 256 7.94 -14.13 -28.05
N PRO A 257 7.00 -13.19 -28.26
CA PRO A 257 6.97 -12.41 -29.48
C PRO A 257 8.22 -11.53 -29.59
N GLU A 258 8.78 -11.38 -30.79
CA GLU A 258 9.90 -10.46 -31.05
C GLU A 258 11.16 -10.72 -30.18
N ASP A 259 11.39 -11.97 -29.74
CA ASP A 259 12.53 -12.40 -28.89
C ASP A 259 13.91 -11.97 -29.45
N ASP A 260 14.07 -11.91 -30.78
CA ASP A 260 15.29 -11.45 -31.44
C ASP A 260 15.65 -9.97 -31.15
N THR A 261 14.66 -9.16 -30.75
CA THR A 261 14.81 -7.70 -30.61
C THR A 261 14.40 -7.15 -29.25
N THR A 262 13.85 -8.01 -28.39
CA THR A 262 13.30 -7.63 -27.08
C THR A 262 13.87 -8.52 -25.99
N GLN A 263 14.50 -7.91 -25.00
CA GLN A 263 14.93 -8.60 -23.78
C GLN A 263 13.79 -8.59 -22.76
N TYR A 264 13.41 -9.77 -22.30
CA TYR A 264 12.30 -9.93 -21.36
C TYR A 264 12.78 -10.03 -19.90
N LEU A 265 11.90 -9.67 -18.96
CA LEU A 265 12.17 -9.64 -17.52
C LEU A 265 12.87 -10.88 -16.96
N TYR A 266 12.46 -12.08 -17.41
CA TYR A 266 13.05 -13.34 -16.92
C TYR A 266 14.51 -13.50 -17.33
N GLU A 267 14.93 -12.91 -18.47
CA GLU A 267 16.33 -12.92 -18.90
C GLU A 267 17.17 -11.97 -18.04
N THR A 268 16.58 -10.89 -17.53
CA THR A 268 17.24 -9.97 -16.61
C THR A 268 17.34 -10.54 -15.19
N TYR A 269 16.31 -11.26 -14.73
CA TYR A 269 16.21 -11.81 -13.38
C TYR A 269 15.88 -13.32 -13.34
N PRO A 270 16.73 -14.19 -13.92
CA PRO A 270 16.43 -15.61 -14.09
C PRO A 270 16.33 -16.40 -12.78
N ASN A 271 16.92 -15.90 -11.69
CA ASN A 271 16.91 -16.58 -10.39
C ASN A 271 15.55 -16.52 -9.67
N ILE A 272 14.68 -15.57 -10.05
CA ILE A 272 13.40 -15.31 -9.37
C ILE A 272 12.23 -15.37 -10.35
N ILE A 273 12.41 -14.83 -11.55
CA ILE A 273 11.33 -14.72 -12.53
C ILE A 273 11.39 -15.91 -13.49
N SER A 274 10.37 -16.75 -13.44
CA SER A 274 10.19 -17.82 -14.43
C SER A 274 9.74 -17.21 -15.78
N PRO A 275 10.23 -17.73 -16.92
CA PRO A 275 9.71 -17.36 -18.23
C PRO A 275 8.22 -17.71 -18.41
N LEU A 276 7.63 -18.56 -17.57
CA LEU A 276 6.20 -18.87 -17.63
C LEU A 276 5.32 -17.84 -16.91
N GLU A 277 5.91 -16.93 -16.14
CA GLU A 277 5.20 -15.92 -15.35
C GLU A 277 5.52 -14.49 -15.77
N HIS A 278 6.76 -14.19 -16.17
CA HIS A 278 7.14 -12.83 -16.59
C HIS A 278 6.71 -11.75 -15.58
N VAL A 279 5.96 -10.73 -16.00
CA VAL A 279 5.40 -9.66 -15.15
C VAL A 279 4.25 -10.11 -14.26
N THR A 280 3.70 -11.31 -14.45
CA THR A 280 2.66 -11.86 -13.57
C THR A 280 3.25 -12.55 -12.33
N ASN A 281 4.57 -12.70 -12.25
CA ASN A 281 5.23 -13.17 -11.04
C ASN A 281 4.92 -12.24 -9.87
N GLU A 282 4.42 -12.80 -8.76
CA GLU A 282 3.87 -11.99 -7.68
C GLU A 282 4.92 -11.14 -6.95
N HIS A 283 6.17 -11.61 -6.84
CA HIS A 283 7.26 -10.81 -6.28
C HIS A 283 7.51 -9.55 -7.10
N PHE A 284 7.47 -9.67 -8.43
CA PHE A 284 7.57 -8.53 -9.33
C PHE A 284 6.39 -7.56 -9.16
N VAL A 285 5.15 -8.08 -9.08
CA VAL A 285 3.95 -7.26 -8.85
C VAL A 285 4.04 -6.50 -7.52
N VAL A 286 4.47 -7.15 -6.46
CA VAL A 286 4.70 -6.53 -5.14
C VAL A 286 5.76 -5.42 -5.23
N TRP A 287 6.83 -5.62 -6.01
CA TRP A 287 7.86 -4.61 -6.21
C TRP A 287 7.34 -3.37 -6.95
N MET A 288 6.58 -3.57 -8.04
CA MET A 288 6.03 -2.51 -8.89
C MET A 288 5.12 -1.51 -8.15
N ARG A 289 4.62 -1.88 -6.97
CA ARG A 289 3.90 -0.98 -6.06
C ARG A 289 4.84 -0.05 -5.30
N VAL A 290 5.21 1.07 -5.90
CA VAL A 290 6.06 2.11 -5.28
C VAL A 290 5.73 2.39 -3.80
N ALA A 291 6.76 2.34 -2.94
CA ALA A 291 6.69 2.72 -1.54
C ALA A 291 6.76 4.25 -1.35
N THR A 292 6.10 4.76 -0.31
CA THR A 292 6.00 6.20 -0.02
C THR A 292 7.18 6.76 0.76
N ARG A 293 7.97 5.90 1.43
CA ARG A 293 9.11 6.25 2.28
C ARG A 293 10.37 5.51 1.82
N PRO A 294 11.58 6.07 2.09
CA PRO A 294 12.85 5.43 1.71
C PRO A 294 13.19 4.18 2.53
N LYS A 295 12.56 4.04 3.70
CA LYS A 295 12.54 2.82 4.48
C LYS A 295 11.19 2.16 4.27
N PHE A 296 11.17 0.99 3.65
CA PHE A 296 9.94 0.26 3.36
C PHE A 296 10.17 -1.24 3.40
N ARG A 297 9.09 -1.97 3.64
CA ARG A 297 9.05 -3.43 3.59
C ARG A 297 8.09 -3.92 2.53
N LYS A 298 8.38 -5.10 1.98
CA LYS A 298 7.61 -5.74 0.91
C LYS A 298 7.42 -7.20 1.26
N LEU A 299 6.20 -7.69 1.06
CA LEU A 299 5.86 -9.08 1.36
C LEU A 299 6.60 -9.98 0.38
N TYR A 300 7.27 -11.00 0.91
CA TYR A 300 7.98 -12.01 0.11
C TYR A 300 7.23 -13.35 0.16
N GLY A 301 6.74 -13.73 1.33
CA GLY A 301 6.01 -14.97 1.51
C GLY A 301 5.32 -15.01 2.86
N TYR A 302 4.67 -16.12 3.14
CA TYR A 302 4.05 -16.35 4.44
C TYR A 302 4.01 -17.83 4.81
N ILE A 303 3.76 -18.10 6.09
CA ILE A 303 3.60 -19.44 6.67
C ILE A 303 2.20 -19.50 7.25
N GLU A 304 1.42 -20.51 6.84
CA GLU A 304 0.03 -20.71 7.29
C GLU A 304 -0.08 -21.52 8.59
N GLN A 305 1.03 -22.11 9.04
CA GLN A 305 1.09 -22.90 10.26
C GLN A 305 1.46 -22.04 11.47
N THR A 306 0.98 -22.44 12.66
CA THR A 306 1.38 -21.83 13.93
C THR A 306 2.84 -22.19 14.25
N ILE A 307 3.64 -21.20 14.64
CA ILE A 307 5.05 -21.42 14.98
C ILE A 307 5.22 -21.32 16.51
N PRO A 308 5.54 -22.42 17.22
CA PRO A 308 5.72 -22.41 18.66
C PRO A 308 6.86 -21.51 19.14
N ALA A 309 6.76 -21.04 20.38
CA ALA A 309 7.87 -20.39 21.06
C ALA A 309 9.08 -21.32 21.18
N GLY A 310 10.27 -20.81 20.90
CA GLY A 310 11.53 -21.56 20.93
C GLY A 310 11.89 -22.25 19.61
N THR A 311 11.01 -22.27 18.62
CA THR A 311 11.34 -22.81 17.29
C THR A 311 12.48 -22.01 16.65
N GLU A 312 13.46 -22.72 16.09
CA GLU A 312 14.54 -22.13 15.30
C GLU A 312 14.13 -22.11 13.83
N LEU A 313 13.99 -20.91 13.26
CA LEU A 313 13.75 -20.73 11.83
C LEU A 313 15.08 -20.44 11.16
N GLU A 314 15.40 -21.22 10.12
CA GLU A 314 16.64 -21.10 9.37
C GLU A 314 16.32 -20.72 7.93
N PHE A 315 16.79 -19.55 7.49
CA PHE A 315 16.58 -19.05 6.13
C PHE A 315 17.90 -19.05 5.36
N GLU A 316 17.93 -19.73 4.23
CA GLU A 316 18.98 -19.53 3.23
C GLU A 316 18.67 -18.29 2.40
N ILE A 317 19.64 -17.40 2.26
CA ILE A 317 19.53 -16.20 1.44
C ILE A 317 20.57 -16.27 0.35
N ASN A 318 20.14 -16.16 -0.90
CA ASN A 318 21.00 -15.93 -2.04
C ASN A 318 21.04 -14.42 -2.32
N ALA A 319 22.17 -13.79 -1.99
CA ALA A 319 22.38 -12.36 -2.07
C ALA A 319 22.95 -11.93 -3.44
N ASN A 320 22.24 -11.02 -4.10
CA ASN A 320 22.52 -10.42 -5.41
C ASN A 320 22.28 -8.91 -5.48
N TYR A 321 21.41 -8.37 -4.63
CA TYR A 321 20.98 -6.98 -4.62
C TYR A 321 21.97 -6.10 -3.84
N VAL A 322 22.57 -5.15 -4.55
CA VAL A 322 23.59 -4.22 -4.04
C VAL A 322 22.92 -3.03 -3.38
N VAL A 323 23.20 -2.80 -2.10
CA VAL A 323 22.69 -1.67 -1.31
C VAL A 323 23.73 -0.61 -0.97
N GLU A 324 25.02 -0.94 -1.09
CA GLU A 324 26.14 -0.05 -0.76
C GLU A 324 26.19 1.18 -1.68
N SER A 325 25.75 1.04 -2.94
CA SER A 325 25.75 2.11 -3.95
C SER A 325 24.90 3.33 -3.56
N PHE A 326 23.87 3.12 -2.74
CA PHE A 326 23.00 4.18 -2.20
C PHE A 326 23.10 4.30 -0.68
N GLY A 327 24.09 3.66 -0.04
CA GLY A 327 24.28 3.69 1.42
C GLY A 327 23.06 3.22 2.20
N GLY A 328 22.32 2.25 1.64
CA GLY A 328 21.15 1.65 2.27
C GLY A 328 21.49 0.39 3.03
N SER A 329 20.46 -0.26 3.53
CA SER A 329 20.56 -1.59 4.11
C SER A 329 19.41 -2.51 3.74
N LYS A 330 19.65 -3.83 3.81
CA LYS A 330 18.66 -4.88 3.59
C LYS A 330 18.50 -5.78 4.81
N SER A 331 17.24 -6.03 5.16
CA SER A 331 16.85 -6.86 6.30
C SER A 331 15.75 -7.83 5.90
N ILE A 332 15.69 -8.99 6.54
CA ILE A 332 14.54 -9.88 6.51
C ILE A 332 13.74 -9.65 7.80
N ILE A 333 12.42 -9.58 7.69
CA ILE A 333 11.50 -9.35 8.80
C ILE A 333 10.44 -10.44 8.79
N ILE A 334 10.26 -11.10 9.93
CA ILE A 334 9.22 -12.11 10.15
C ILE A 334 8.25 -11.52 11.15
N SER A 335 6.99 -11.33 10.76
CA SER A 335 6.01 -10.61 11.57
C SER A 335 4.64 -11.28 11.53
N THR A 336 3.96 -11.29 12.65
CA THR A 336 2.53 -11.65 12.71
C THR A 336 1.66 -10.43 12.41
N ASN A 337 0.40 -10.65 12.06
CA ASN A 337 -0.58 -9.57 11.99
C ASN A 337 -1.58 -9.67 13.13
N SER A 338 -1.92 -8.52 13.70
CA SER A 338 -3.13 -8.35 14.50
C SER A 338 -4.32 -7.96 13.60
N MET A 339 -5.51 -7.90 14.18
CA MET A 339 -6.70 -7.35 13.53
C MET A 339 -6.47 -5.93 12.95
N TRP A 340 -5.57 -5.15 13.55
CA TRP A 340 -5.27 -3.78 13.16
C TRP A 340 -4.03 -3.67 12.26
N GLY A 341 -3.48 -4.79 11.81
CA GLY A 341 -2.27 -4.88 10.99
C GLY A 341 -1.04 -5.24 11.81
N GLY A 342 0.13 -4.76 11.37
CA GLY A 342 1.41 -5.05 12.02
C GLY A 342 1.64 -4.28 13.31
N LYS A 343 2.85 -4.41 13.86
CA LYS A 343 3.27 -3.76 15.10
C LYS A 343 3.40 -2.24 14.92
N ASP A 344 2.40 -1.49 15.37
CA ASP A 344 2.44 -0.04 15.45
C ASP A 344 1.61 0.50 16.64
N ARG A 345 2.30 0.90 17.70
CA ARG A 345 1.68 1.52 18.89
C ARG A 345 1.20 2.95 18.64
N PHE A 346 1.73 3.63 17.63
CA PHE A 346 1.52 5.07 17.44
C PHE A 346 0.05 5.43 17.24
N VAL A 347 -0.68 4.59 16.50
CA VAL A 347 -2.11 4.80 16.24
C VAL A 347 -2.92 4.73 17.54
N GLY A 348 -2.71 3.69 18.35
CA GLY A 348 -3.37 3.54 19.65
C GLY A 348 -3.07 4.73 20.58
N ILE A 349 -1.79 5.10 20.69
CA ILE A 349 -1.32 6.25 21.48
C ILE A 349 -2.01 7.55 21.07
N THR A 350 -2.07 7.81 19.76
CA THR A 350 -2.68 9.04 19.24
C THR A 350 -4.18 9.10 19.54
N ILE A 351 -4.88 7.97 19.40
CA ILE A 351 -6.32 7.88 19.63
C ILE A 351 -6.66 8.11 21.11
N TYR A 352 -6.02 7.41 22.05
CA TYR A 352 -6.34 7.63 23.47
C TYR A 352 -5.83 9.00 23.96
N ALA A 353 -4.73 9.54 23.41
CA ALA A 353 -4.24 10.87 23.76
C ALA A 353 -5.25 11.97 23.34
N MET A 354 -5.83 11.85 22.14
CA MET A 354 -6.94 12.71 21.72
C MET A 354 -8.17 12.52 22.61
N GLY A 355 -8.46 11.28 23.03
CA GLY A 355 -9.51 10.99 24.01
C GLY A 355 -9.31 11.72 25.34
N TYR A 356 -8.09 11.71 25.88
CA TYR A 356 -7.75 12.47 27.11
C TYR A 356 -7.84 13.98 26.90
N PHE A 357 -7.46 14.49 25.73
CA PHE A 357 -7.66 15.90 25.40
C PHE A 357 -9.15 16.27 25.38
N CYS A 358 -10.00 15.47 24.74
CA CYS A 358 -11.45 15.64 24.75
C CYS A 358 -12.02 15.57 26.18
N LEU A 359 -11.54 14.65 27.01
CA LEU A 359 -11.94 14.56 28.42
C LEU A 359 -11.59 15.84 29.18
N ALA A 360 -10.37 16.34 29.03
CA ALA A 360 -9.91 17.58 29.66
C ALA A 360 -10.75 18.79 29.22
N CYS A 361 -11.04 18.92 27.92
CA CYS A 361 -11.92 19.96 27.39
C CYS A 361 -13.35 19.83 27.92
N GLY A 362 -13.92 18.62 27.92
CA GLY A 362 -15.26 18.35 28.43
C GLY A 362 -15.40 18.72 29.90
N VAL A 363 -14.44 18.32 30.74
CA VAL A 363 -14.38 18.68 32.17
C VAL A 363 -14.22 20.19 32.33
N PHE A 364 -13.32 20.83 31.58
CA PHE A 364 -13.13 22.28 31.64
C PHE A 364 -14.42 23.04 31.32
N PHE A 365 -15.11 22.69 30.23
CA PHE A 365 -16.37 23.33 29.85
C PHE A 365 -17.48 23.05 30.86
N ALA A 366 -17.56 21.84 31.41
CA ALA A 366 -18.51 21.51 32.47
C ALA A 366 -18.29 22.34 33.72
N LEU A 367 -17.03 22.46 34.18
CA LEU A 367 -16.67 23.30 35.33
C LEU A 367 -16.98 24.77 35.05
N LYS A 368 -16.63 25.28 33.87
CA LYS A 368 -16.95 26.66 33.48
C LYS A 368 -18.46 26.91 33.47
N HIS A 369 -19.23 25.99 32.89
CA HIS A 369 -20.68 26.09 32.81
C HIS A 369 -21.32 26.04 34.20
N TRP A 370 -20.79 25.22 35.11
CA TRP A 370 -21.24 25.16 36.51
C TRP A 370 -20.92 26.47 37.25
N PHE A 371 -19.66 26.93 37.25
CA PHE A 371 -19.25 28.07 38.05
C PHE A 371 -19.74 29.41 37.52
N LYS A 372 -19.83 29.58 36.19
CA LYS A 372 -20.23 30.84 35.54
C LYS A 372 -21.09 30.55 34.30
N PRO A 373 -22.33 30.07 34.48
CA PRO A 373 -23.23 29.86 33.35
C PRO A 373 -23.55 31.19 32.67
N ARG A 374 -23.44 31.23 31.35
CA ARG A 374 -23.90 32.36 30.55
C ARG A 374 -25.32 32.07 30.06
N LYS A 375 -26.22 33.04 30.20
CA LYS A 375 -27.55 32.95 29.61
C LYS A 375 -27.44 33.04 28.08
N ILE A 376 -28.02 32.06 27.38
CA ILE A 376 -28.06 32.04 25.91
C ILE A 376 -28.90 33.22 25.41
N ALA A 377 -28.47 33.83 24.30
CA ALA A 377 -29.12 35.00 23.68
C ALA A 377 -29.26 36.23 24.60
N ASP A 378 -28.34 36.42 25.55
CA ASP A 378 -28.31 37.62 26.39
C ASP A 378 -27.95 38.88 25.56
N ARG A 379 -28.92 39.80 25.48
CA ARG A 379 -28.83 41.06 24.73
C ARG A 379 -27.73 41.99 25.22
N LYS A 380 -27.24 41.81 26.45
CA LYS A 380 -26.13 42.60 27.01
C LYS A 380 -24.83 42.50 26.18
N TYR A 381 -24.67 41.41 25.43
CA TYR A 381 -23.49 41.19 24.59
C TYR A 381 -23.71 41.61 23.13
N LEU A 382 -24.85 42.22 22.79
CA LEU A 382 -25.08 42.81 21.48
C LEU A 382 -24.38 44.16 21.45
N HIS A 383 -23.37 44.27 20.58
CA HIS A 383 -22.73 45.54 20.28
C HIS A 383 -23.57 46.29 19.25
N TYR A 384 -24.22 47.36 19.68
CA TYR A 384 -24.85 48.32 18.76
C TYR A 384 -23.83 49.44 18.47
N LYS A 385 -23.92 50.07 17.29
CA LYS A 385 -23.22 51.34 17.07
C LYS A 385 -23.80 52.36 18.06
N GLU A 386 -22.94 52.96 18.87
CA GLU A 386 -23.27 54.19 19.58
C GLU A 386 -23.51 55.29 18.52
N GLU A 387 -24.59 56.06 18.66
CA GLU A 387 -24.99 57.13 17.71
C GLU A 387 -23.94 58.23 17.56
#